data_AF-A0A7V1H7U0-F1
#
_entry.id   AF-A0A7V1H7U0-F1
#
_cell.length_a   1.000
_cell.length_b   1.000
_cell.length_c   1.000
_cell.angle_alpha   90.00
_cell.angle_beta   90.00
_cell.angle_gamma   90.00
#
_symmetry.space_group_name_H-M   'P 1'
#
loop_
_entity.id
_entity.type
_entity.pdbx_description
1 polymer ?
#
loop_
_entity_poly.entity_id
_entity_poly.type
_entity_poly.pdbx_seq_one_letter_code
_entity_poly.pdbx_strand_id
1 'polypeptide(L)'
;MLTGPAKVLSDEDTKKIHDASLDILERTGTNILHDGILERLDDAGARVDRSSRTARFSASMVEDLIRKAPHTIALYSRGERETIEIGNGVTHSVSGFDATFIQDFVKNGRYPSGERRPIKTEEVGNFAMIADRLEDIDIVGVQGIPQDVPQDKAEVYAVKMLLENTAKHIVIAPDTGLTAQTIFKMTKSVTRSDDIGSKPVLSCHISPSAPLRWTPAACDIIMHVLEEGVPFYI
;
A
#
# COMPACT_ATOMS: atom_id res chain seq x y z
N MET A 1 -2.22 21.69 -26.08
CA MET A 1 -2.49 20.66 -25.06
C MET A 1 -1.31 20.67 -24.10
N LEU A 2 -1.54 20.80 -22.80
CA LEU A 2 -0.49 20.66 -21.78
C LEU A 2 -0.24 19.16 -21.61
N THR A 3 0.83 18.62 -22.20
CA THR A 3 1.12 17.17 -22.23
C THR A 3 2.18 16.75 -21.20
N GLY A 4 2.42 17.57 -20.18
CA GLY A 4 3.40 17.30 -19.13
C GLY A 4 2.86 17.68 -17.75
N PRO A 5 3.49 17.18 -16.67
CA PRO A 5 3.08 17.48 -15.31
C PRO A 5 3.08 19.00 -15.10
N ALA A 6 2.02 19.51 -14.47
CA ALA A 6 1.92 20.93 -14.15
C ALA A 6 2.97 21.31 -13.10
N LYS A 7 3.96 22.11 -13.49
CA LYS A 7 4.97 22.65 -12.56
C LYS A 7 4.38 23.84 -11.81
N VAL A 8 3.86 23.57 -10.61
CA VAL A 8 3.21 24.58 -9.75
C VAL A 8 4.15 25.24 -8.73
N LEU A 9 5.34 24.68 -8.52
CA LEU A 9 6.39 25.22 -7.64
C LEU A 9 7.64 25.57 -8.45
N SER A 10 8.35 26.63 -8.03
CA SER A 10 9.67 26.95 -8.56
C SER A 10 10.72 25.96 -8.03
N ASP A 11 11.87 25.86 -8.71
CA ASP A 11 12.98 25.01 -8.23
C ASP A 11 13.52 25.50 -6.88
N GLU A 12 13.44 26.80 -6.62
CA GLU A 12 13.81 27.40 -5.32
C GLU A 12 12.83 26.97 -4.22
N ASP A 13 11.52 26.97 -4.49
CA ASP A 13 10.52 26.53 -3.51
C ASP A 13 10.63 25.04 -3.23
N THR A 14 10.85 24.22 -4.26
CA THR A 14 11.11 22.78 -4.08
C THR A 14 12.35 22.55 -3.23
N LYS A 15 13.43 23.30 -3.46
CA LYS A 15 14.64 23.23 -2.63
C LYS A 15 14.36 23.62 -1.18
N LYS A 16 13.62 24.71 -0.93
CA LYS A 16 13.25 25.13 0.43
C LYS A 16 12.45 24.06 1.18
N ILE A 17 11.49 23.42 0.50
CA ILE A 17 10.69 22.32 1.08
C ILE A 17 11.59 21.13 1.40
N HIS A 18 12.50 20.76 0.50
CA HIS A 18 13.44 19.67 0.71
C HIS A 18 14.35 19.93 1.92
N ASP A 19 15.01 21.09 1.96
CA ASP A 19 15.91 21.49 3.05
C ASP A 19 15.17 21.53 4.41
N ALA A 20 13.94 22.06 4.45
CA ALA A 20 13.11 22.05 5.65
C ALA A 20 12.69 20.64 6.09
N SER A 21 12.42 19.75 5.13
CA SER A 21 12.08 18.35 5.42
C SER A 21 13.26 17.61 6.04
N LEU A 22 14.47 17.83 5.51
CA LEU A 22 15.71 17.28 6.08
C LEU A 22 15.96 17.82 7.49
N ASP A 23 15.78 19.13 7.71
CA ASP A 23 15.90 19.73 9.04
C ASP A 23 14.93 19.10 10.06
N ILE A 24 13.68 18.85 9.66
CA ILE A 24 12.69 18.15 10.50
C ILE A 24 13.16 16.72 10.83
N LEU A 25 13.62 15.95 9.84
CA LEU A 25 14.08 14.57 10.08
C LEU A 25 15.34 14.50 10.97
N GLU A 26 16.22 15.50 10.89
CA GLU A 26 17.44 15.58 11.71
C GLU A 26 17.18 16.11 13.12
N ARG A 27 16.44 17.22 13.23
CA ARG A 27 16.20 17.97 14.48
C ARG A 27 14.94 17.59 15.23
N THR A 28 13.95 16.99 14.60
CA THR A 28 12.74 16.46 15.25
C THR A 28 12.71 14.95 15.23
N GLY A 29 13.02 14.33 14.09
CA GLY A 29 12.97 12.89 13.90
C GLY A 29 11.55 12.34 13.73
N THR A 30 11.43 11.03 13.82
CA THR A 30 10.16 10.30 13.69
C THR A 30 10.03 9.31 14.84
N ASN A 31 8.85 9.25 15.47
CA ASN A 31 8.56 8.25 16.49
C ASN A 31 8.33 6.90 15.84
N ILE A 32 9.14 5.90 16.21
CA ILE A 32 9.03 4.53 15.69
C ILE A 32 8.64 3.61 16.83
N LEU A 33 7.41 3.10 16.79
CA LEU A 33 6.88 2.27 17.87
C LEU A 33 7.16 0.77 17.68
N HIS A 34 8.37 0.44 17.25
CA HIS A 34 8.81 -0.95 17.08
C HIS A 34 10.32 -1.10 17.35
N ASP A 35 10.70 -1.94 18.32
CA ASP A 35 12.09 -2.07 18.78
C ASP A 35 13.01 -2.65 17.72
N GLY A 36 12.55 -3.65 16.96
CA GLY A 36 13.34 -4.25 15.89
C GLY A 36 13.58 -3.30 14.70
N ILE A 37 12.71 -2.30 14.49
CA ILE A 37 12.98 -1.28 13.46
C ILE A 37 13.93 -0.24 14.01
N LEU A 38 13.75 0.20 15.26
CA LEU A 38 14.69 1.10 15.92
C LEU A 38 16.12 0.55 15.92
N GLU A 39 16.29 -0.74 16.21
CA GLU A 39 17.60 -1.41 16.14
C GLU A 39 18.19 -1.39 14.73
N ARG A 40 17.42 -1.76 13.70
CA ARG A 40 17.87 -1.69 12.31
C ARG A 40 18.25 -0.26 11.86
N LEU A 41 17.53 0.75 12.36
CA LEU A 41 17.82 2.15 12.06
C LEU A 41 19.12 2.61 12.75
N ASP A 42 19.32 2.21 14.02
CA ASP A 42 20.54 2.47 14.80
C ASP A 42 21.77 1.83 14.11
N ASP A 43 21.65 0.56 13.71
CA ASP A 43 22.67 -0.18 12.95
C ASP A 43 22.97 0.46 11.59
N ALA A 44 21.97 1.08 10.96
CA ALA A 44 22.12 1.82 9.72
C ALA A 44 22.69 3.25 9.91
N GLY A 45 22.98 3.66 11.14
CA GLY A 45 23.59 4.94 11.48
C GLY A 45 22.62 6.08 11.81
N ALA A 46 21.32 5.80 11.95
CA ALA A 46 20.37 6.79 12.46
C ALA A 46 20.62 7.05 13.96
N ARG A 47 20.40 8.29 14.41
CA ARG A 47 20.49 8.60 15.85
C ARG A 47 19.18 8.20 16.53
N VAL A 48 19.22 7.13 17.31
CA VAL A 48 18.05 6.60 18.01
C VAL A 48 18.06 6.97 19.49
N ASP A 49 16.99 7.61 19.95
CA ASP A 49 16.66 7.74 21.36
C ASP A 49 15.62 6.67 21.72
N ARG A 50 16.07 5.61 22.41
CA ARG A 50 15.21 4.49 22.83
C ARG A 50 14.21 4.88 23.92
N SER A 51 14.51 5.91 24.71
CA SER A 51 13.61 6.36 25.79
C SER A 51 12.37 7.05 25.23
N SER A 52 12.56 7.92 24.23
CA SER A 52 11.47 8.59 23.52
C SER A 52 10.99 7.85 22.26
N ARG A 53 11.64 6.72 21.92
CA ARG A 53 11.39 5.92 20.71
C ARG A 53 11.47 6.75 19.42
N THR A 54 12.45 7.64 19.35
CA THR A 54 12.62 8.59 18.24
C THR A 54 13.86 8.25 17.44
N ALA A 55 13.71 8.03 16.14
CA ALA A 55 14.82 7.92 15.20
C ALA A 55 15.01 9.25 14.46
N ARG A 56 16.26 9.65 14.27
CA ARG A 56 16.65 10.91 13.61
C ARG A 56 17.67 10.61 12.53
N PHE A 57 17.54 11.30 11.40
CA PHE A 57 18.28 11.00 10.19
C PHE A 57 19.06 12.23 9.77
N SER A 58 20.36 12.09 9.50
CA SER A 58 21.12 13.20 8.92
C SER A 58 20.67 13.45 7.48
N ALA A 59 20.83 14.70 7.01
CA ALA A 59 20.61 15.03 5.61
C ALA A 59 21.34 14.08 4.65
N SER A 60 22.62 13.79 4.92
CA SER A 60 23.44 12.89 4.10
C SER A 60 22.88 11.47 4.02
N MET A 61 22.40 10.92 5.15
CA MET A 61 21.81 9.58 5.19
C MET A 61 20.55 9.51 4.33
N VAL A 62 19.65 10.50 4.45
CA VAL A 62 18.40 10.57 3.68
C VAL A 62 18.71 10.66 2.19
N GLU A 63 19.61 11.57 1.79
CA GLU A 63 19.99 11.73 0.39
C GLU A 63 20.65 10.48 -0.21
N ASP A 64 21.52 9.80 0.56
CA ASP A 64 22.15 8.55 0.13
C ASP A 64 21.13 7.43 -0.07
N LEU A 65 20.10 7.36 0.77
CA LEU A 65 19.02 6.39 0.64
C LEU A 65 18.14 6.68 -0.59
N ILE A 66 17.79 7.95 -0.82
CA ILE A 66 17.04 8.38 -2.02
C ILE A 66 17.80 8.00 -3.29
N ARG A 67 19.13 8.22 -3.33
CA ARG A 67 19.96 7.84 -4.49
C ARG A 67 20.00 6.34 -4.77
N LYS A 68 19.82 5.51 -3.73
CA LYS A 68 19.81 4.04 -3.85
C LYS A 68 18.44 3.48 -4.21
N ALA A 69 17.37 4.25 -4.04
CA ALA A 69 16.02 3.80 -4.35
C ALA A 69 15.87 3.56 -5.87
N PRO A 70 15.16 2.50 -6.27
CA PRO A 70 14.93 2.24 -7.68
C PRO A 70 14.07 3.35 -8.31
N HIS A 71 14.45 3.79 -9.51
CA HIS A 71 13.66 4.78 -10.26
C HIS A 71 12.41 4.18 -10.90
N THR A 72 12.44 2.89 -11.21
CA THR A 72 11.28 2.15 -11.72
C THR A 72 11.08 0.83 -10.99
N ILE A 73 9.81 0.42 -10.89
CA ILE A 73 9.40 -0.84 -10.26
C ILE A 73 8.43 -1.55 -11.20
N ALA A 74 8.63 -2.86 -11.39
CA ALA A 74 7.72 -3.70 -12.15
C ALA A 74 6.67 -4.36 -11.24
N LEU A 75 5.40 -4.14 -11.54
CA LEU A 75 4.24 -4.74 -10.90
C LEU A 75 3.63 -5.77 -11.85
N TYR A 76 3.48 -7.00 -11.39
CA TYR A 76 3.06 -8.10 -12.24
C TYR A 76 1.58 -8.37 -12.11
N SER A 77 0.95 -8.72 -13.22
CA SER A 77 -0.33 -9.42 -13.22
C SER A 77 -0.09 -10.91 -12.95
N ARG A 78 -1.09 -11.62 -12.45
CA ARG A 78 -1.03 -13.08 -12.31
C ARG A 78 -1.21 -13.76 -13.68
N GLY A 79 -0.35 -14.72 -13.98
CA GLY A 79 -0.35 -15.45 -15.26
C GLY A 79 0.46 -14.73 -16.34
N GLU A 80 0.09 -14.90 -17.61
CA GLU A 80 0.81 -14.33 -18.77
C GLU A 80 0.33 -12.92 -19.17
N ARG A 81 -0.28 -12.18 -18.23
CA ARG A 81 -0.80 -10.83 -18.48
C ARG A 81 0.31 -9.76 -18.41
N GLU A 82 -0.04 -8.56 -18.85
CA GLU A 82 0.86 -7.41 -18.89
C GLU A 82 1.46 -7.08 -17.52
N THR A 83 2.71 -6.62 -17.58
CA THR A 83 3.45 -6.08 -16.43
C THR A 83 3.38 -4.57 -16.49
N ILE A 84 3.06 -3.95 -15.36
CA ILE A 84 2.99 -2.51 -15.19
C ILE A 84 4.34 -2.01 -14.69
N GLU A 85 4.89 -1.00 -15.35
CA GLU A 85 6.09 -0.31 -14.87
C GLU A 85 5.69 1.04 -14.24
N ILE A 86 6.03 1.20 -12.95
CA ILE A 86 5.85 2.44 -12.19
C ILE A 86 7.15 3.24 -12.28
N GLY A 87 7.03 4.56 -12.50
CA GLY A 87 8.17 5.49 -12.51
C GLY A 87 8.67 5.90 -13.91
N ASN A 88 8.13 5.31 -14.98
CA ASN A 88 8.51 5.61 -16.36
C ASN A 88 7.77 6.82 -16.99
N GLY A 89 6.99 7.56 -16.19
CA GLY A 89 6.20 8.71 -16.65
C GLY A 89 4.80 8.36 -17.19
N VAL A 90 4.42 7.08 -17.19
CA VAL A 90 3.04 6.64 -17.48
C VAL A 90 2.22 6.66 -16.19
N THR A 91 1.02 7.24 -16.26
CA THR A 91 0.04 7.20 -15.18
C THR A 91 -0.77 5.92 -15.29
N HIS A 92 -0.86 5.19 -14.18
CA HIS A 92 -1.69 3.99 -14.05
C HIS A 92 -2.86 4.28 -13.10
N SER A 93 -4.03 3.78 -13.42
CA SER A 93 -5.23 3.93 -12.59
C SER A 93 -5.37 2.78 -11.60
N VAL A 94 -5.80 3.11 -10.39
CA VAL A 94 -6.07 2.15 -9.31
C VAL A 94 -7.53 2.28 -8.91
N SER A 95 -8.22 1.16 -8.78
CA SER A 95 -9.64 1.13 -8.40
C SER A 95 -9.83 0.66 -6.95
N GLY A 96 -10.73 1.27 -6.18
CA GLY A 96 -11.16 0.76 -4.88
C GLY A 96 -10.20 1.07 -3.71
N PHE A 97 -10.77 1.38 -2.53
CA PHE A 97 -10.01 1.60 -1.30
C PHE A 97 -10.90 1.47 -0.04
N ASP A 98 -11.01 0.24 0.49
CA ASP A 98 -11.48 -0.13 1.84
C ASP A 98 -12.77 0.52 2.36
N ALA A 99 -13.74 0.79 1.49
CA ALA A 99 -15.06 1.22 1.94
C ALA A 99 -15.71 0.17 2.85
N THR A 100 -16.47 0.59 3.85
CA THR A 100 -17.24 -0.32 4.73
C THR A 100 -18.73 -0.38 4.36
N PHE A 101 -19.18 0.54 3.50
CA PHE A 101 -20.56 0.67 3.06
C PHE A 101 -20.63 0.90 1.55
N ILE A 102 -21.71 0.41 0.95
CA ILE A 102 -22.08 0.65 -0.43
C ILE A 102 -23.42 1.40 -0.48
N GLN A 103 -23.60 2.20 -1.52
CA GLN A 103 -24.90 2.77 -1.85
C GLN A 103 -25.59 1.89 -2.89
N ASP A 104 -26.71 1.27 -2.52
CA ASP A 104 -27.43 0.32 -3.37
C ASP A 104 -28.47 1.06 -4.23
N PHE A 105 -28.21 1.15 -5.53
CA PHE A 105 -29.14 1.74 -6.50
C PHE A 105 -29.94 0.68 -7.27
N VAL A 106 -29.72 -0.61 -6.99
CA VAL A 106 -30.45 -1.69 -7.65
C VAL A 106 -31.80 -1.87 -6.96
N LYS A 107 -32.88 -1.66 -7.71
CA LYS A 107 -34.25 -1.94 -7.24
C LYS A 107 -34.49 -3.45 -7.18
N ASN A 108 -33.90 -4.12 -6.18
CA ASN A 108 -33.98 -5.57 -5.97
C ASN A 108 -34.99 -5.96 -4.87
N GLY A 109 -35.76 -5.00 -4.34
CA GLY A 109 -36.80 -5.24 -3.34
C GLY A 109 -36.28 -5.47 -1.91
N ARG A 110 -34.97 -5.52 -1.69
CA ARG A 110 -34.35 -5.73 -0.37
C ARG A 110 -34.00 -4.42 0.34
N TYR A 111 -33.72 -3.35 -0.41
CA TYR A 111 -33.32 -2.03 0.07
C TYR A 111 -33.95 -0.94 -0.83
N PRO A 112 -34.40 0.22 -0.30
CA PRO A 112 -34.79 1.37 -1.14
C PRO A 112 -33.60 1.84 -1.98
N SER A 113 -33.88 2.29 -3.21
CA SER A 113 -32.85 2.87 -4.08
C SER A 113 -32.12 4.01 -3.39
N GLY A 114 -30.80 3.97 -3.42
CA GLY A 114 -29.91 4.95 -2.77
C GLY A 114 -29.64 4.65 -1.28
N GLU A 115 -30.07 3.50 -0.74
CA GLU A 115 -29.76 3.12 0.63
C GLU A 115 -28.28 2.83 0.82
N ARG A 116 -27.69 3.44 1.85
CA ARG A 116 -26.33 3.11 2.32
C ARG A 116 -26.41 1.89 3.23
N ARG A 117 -25.79 0.79 2.81
CA ARG A 117 -25.77 -0.47 3.57
C ARG A 117 -24.36 -1.05 3.71
N PRO A 118 -24.12 -1.93 4.70
CA PRO A 118 -22.84 -2.63 4.83
C PRO A 118 -22.46 -3.40 3.56
N ILE A 119 -21.17 -3.38 3.21
CA ILE A 119 -20.61 -4.18 2.12
C ILE A 119 -20.58 -5.65 2.53
N LYS A 120 -20.79 -6.54 1.57
CA LYS A 120 -20.69 -7.99 1.70
C LYS A 120 -19.57 -8.53 0.83
N THR A 121 -19.13 -9.72 1.16
CA THR A 121 -18.06 -10.43 0.45
C THR A 121 -18.37 -10.57 -1.05
N GLU A 122 -19.63 -10.84 -1.41
CA GLU A 122 -20.07 -10.92 -2.81
C GLU A 122 -19.81 -9.64 -3.60
N GLU A 123 -20.03 -8.47 -3.00
CA GLU A 123 -19.84 -7.18 -3.68
C GLU A 123 -18.37 -6.88 -3.95
N VAL A 124 -17.46 -7.31 -3.07
CA VAL A 124 -16.01 -7.23 -3.30
C VAL A 124 -15.61 -8.06 -4.52
N GLY A 125 -16.14 -9.29 -4.64
CA GLY A 125 -15.90 -10.15 -5.80
C GLY A 125 -16.48 -9.57 -7.09
N ASN A 126 -17.72 -9.09 -7.05
CA ASN A 126 -18.38 -8.46 -8.19
C ASN A 126 -17.61 -7.22 -8.68
N PHE A 127 -17.13 -6.39 -7.75
CA PHE A 127 -16.29 -5.25 -8.09
C PHE A 127 -14.99 -5.69 -8.79
N ALA A 128 -14.28 -6.67 -8.22
CA ALA A 128 -13.04 -7.18 -8.80
C ALA A 128 -13.24 -7.75 -10.22
N MET A 129 -14.34 -8.47 -10.47
CA MET A 129 -14.69 -8.96 -11.81
C MET A 129 -14.94 -7.82 -12.80
N ILE A 130 -15.66 -6.78 -12.38
CA ILE A 130 -15.93 -5.62 -13.24
C ILE A 130 -14.62 -4.88 -13.54
N ALA A 131 -13.83 -4.61 -12.51
CA ALA A 131 -12.55 -3.91 -12.63
C ALA A 131 -11.56 -4.67 -13.53
N ASP A 132 -11.54 -6.01 -13.49
CA ASP A 132 -10.72 -6.85 -14.37
C ASP A 132 -11.01 -6.63 -15.86
N ARG A 133 -12.26 -6.28 -16.21
CA ARG A 133 -12.72 -6.13 -17.60
C ARG A 133 -12.68 -4.72 -18.15
N LEU A 134 -12.43 -3.72 -17.30
CA LEU A 134 -12.29 -2.34 -17.75
C LEU A 134 -10.85 -2.09 -18.22
N GLU A 135 -10.70 -1.65 -19.47
CA GLU A 135 -9.39 -1.35 -20.07
C GLU A 135 -8.71 -0.15 -19.40
N ASP A 136 -9.49 0.80 -18.87
CA ASP A 136 -9.00 1.99 -18.19
C ASP A 136 -8.67 1.78 -16.70
N ILE A 137 -8.70 0.53 -16.20
CA ILE A 137 -8.31 0.17 -14.82
C ILE A 137 -7.06 -0.69 -14.87
N ASP A 138 -5.90 -0.18 -14.50
CA ASP A 138 -4.66 -0.93 -14.58
C ASP A 138 -4.46 -1.85 -13.36
N ILE A 139 -4.81 -1.35 -12.17
CA ILE A 139 -4.57 -2.00 -10.88
C ILE A 139 -5.86 -2.09 -10.06
N VAL A 140 -6.11 -3.22 -9.42
CA VAL A 140 -7.33 -3.47 -8.63
C VAL A 140 -7.02 -3.46 -7.14
N GLY A 141 -7.43 -2.40 -6.46
CA GLY A 141 -7.43 -2.32 -5.00
C GLY A 141 -8.66 -2.98 -4.37
N VAL A 142 -8.56 -3.26 -3.08
CA VAL A 142 -9.69 -3.73 -2.27
C VAL A 142 -10.74 -2.62 -2.22
N GLN A 143 -11.89 -2.79 -2.88
CA GLN A 143 -12.94 -1.77 -2.89
C GLN A 143 -13.61 -1.59 -1.54
N GLY A 144 -13.73 -2.68 -0.77
CA GLY A 144 -14.39 -2.61 0.52
C GLY A 144 -14.11 -3.76 1.45
N ILE A 145 -14.28 -3.48 2.73
CA ILE A 145 -14.10 -4.40 3.85
C ILE A 145 -15.47 -5.05 4.15
N PRO A 146 -15.65 -6.35 3.86
CA PRO A 146 -16.93 -7.02 4.01
C PRO A 146 -17.37 -7.10 5.48
N GLN A 147 -18.65 -6.86 5.70
CA GLN A 147 -19.29 -6.77 7.01
C GLN A 147 -20.08 -8.05 7.34
N ASP A 148 -20.12 -9.04 6.43
CA ASP A 148 -20.81 -10.33 6.57
C ASP A 148 -19.88 -11.48 7.00
N VAL A 149 -18.67 -11.15 7.47
CA VAL A 149 -17.64 -12.08 7.93
C VAL A 149 -17.08 -11.64 9.30
N PRO A 150 -16.37 -12.51 10.04
CA PRO A 150 -15.66 -12.10 11.25
C PRO A 150 -14.72 -10.91 10.98
N GLN A 151 -14.90 -9.82 11.73
CA GLN A 151 -14.26 -8.54 11.43
C GLN A 151 -12.74 -8.54 11.61
N ASP A 152 -12.23 -9.38 12.50
CA ASP A 152 -10.79 -9.64 12.67
C ASP A 152 -10.13 -10.30 11.45
N LYS A 153 -10.93 -10.74 10.46
CA LYS A 153 -10.47 -11.44 9.25
C LYS A 153 -11.05 -10.82 7.97
N ALA A 154 -11.80 -9.72 8.07
CA ALA A 154 -12.58 -9.20 6.95
C ALA A 154 -11.71 -8.87 5.73
N GLU A 155 -10.54 -8.27 5.96
CA GLU A 155 -9.59 -7.95 4.89
C GLU A 155 -9.04 -9.21 4.19
N VAL A 156 -8.78 -10.29 4.94
CA VAL A 156 -8.36 -11.58 4.35
C VAL A 156 -9.44 -12.12 3.41
N TYR A 157 -10.71 -12.02 3.80
CA TYR A 157 -11.83 -12.37 2.91
C TYR A 157 -11.90 -11.44 1.69
N ALA A 158 -11.68 -10.14 1.86
CA ALA A 158 -11.69 -9.18 0.76
C ALA A 158 -10.59 -9.51 -0.28
N VAL A 159 -9.37 -9.75 0.18
CA VAL A 159 -8.24 -10.10 -0.69
C VAL A 159 -8.43 -11.47 -1.34
N LYS A 160 -9.05 -12.43 -0.64
CA LYS A 160 -9.49 -13.70 -1.26
C LYS A 160 -10.36 -13.42 -2.49
N MET A 161 -11.35 -12.53 -2.36
CA MET A 161 -12.26 -12.21 -3.45
C MET A 161 -11.52 -11.55 -4.62
N LEU A 162 -10.56 -10.66 -4.37
CA LEU A 162 -9.72 -10.11 -5.44
C LEU A 162 -8.92 -11.21 -6.14
N LEU A 163 -8.22 -12.07 -5.38
CA LEU A 163 -7.45 -13.17 -5.92
C LEU A 163 -8.31 -14.16 -6.72
N GLU A 164 -9.59 -14.34 -6.42
CA GLU A 164 -10.46 -15.23 -7.20
C GLU A 164 -11.01 -14.59 -8.48
N ASN A 165 -11.09 -13.25 -8.54
CA ASN A 165 -11.91 -12.55 -9.54
C ASN A 165 -11.15 -11.60 -10.47
N THR A 166 -9.88 -11.30 -10.19
CA THR A 166 -9.02 -10.57 -11.13
C THR A 166 -7.65 -11.23 -11.26
N ALA A 167 -7.04 -11.06 -12.43
CA ALA A 167 -5.64 -11.40 -12.65
C ALA A 167 -4.73 -10.17 -12.75
N LYS A 168 -5.28 -8.95 -12.71
CA LYS A 168 -4.48 -7.70 -12.65
C LYS A 168 -3.69 -7.65 -11.35
N HIS A 169 -2.66 -6.81 -11.31
CA HIS A 169 -1.95 -6.52 -10.06
C HIS A 169 -2.95 -5.98 -9.02
N ILE A 170 -2.81 -6.42 -7.77
CA ILE A 170 -3.69 -5.98 -6.69
C ILE A 170 -2.97 -5.09 -5.67
N VAL A 171 -3.69 -4.14 -5.11
CA VAL A 171 -3.22 -3.30 -4.01
C VAL A 171 -3.99 -3.63 -2.75
N ILE A 172 -3.27 -3.79 -1.64
CA ILE A 172 -3.82 -4.13 -0.33
C ILE A 172 -3.30 -3.15 0.73
N ALA A 173 -4.05 -2.97 1.81
CA ALA A 173 -3.68 -2.09 2.92
C ALA A 173 -3.88 -2.85 4.26
N PRO A 174 -3.03 -3.86 4.54
CA PRO A 174 -3.18 -4.71 5.72
C PRO A 174 -3.27 -3.89 7.01
N ASP A 175 -4.23 -4.22 7.87
CA ASP A 175 -4.38 -3.55 9.18
C ASP A 175 -3.37 -4.06 10.23
N THR A 176 -2.85 -5.28 10.06
CA THR A 176 -1.93 -5.92 11.01
C THR A 176 -0.86 -6.76 10.31
N GLY A 177 0.26 -7.01 11.00
CA GLY A 177 1.29 -7.94 10.52
C GLY A 177 0.76 -9.36 10.29
N LEU A 178 -0.16 -9.83 11.14
CA LEU A 178 -0.80 -11.15 10.96
C LEU A 178 -1.66 -11.19 9.68
N THR A 179 -2.40 -10.12 9.39
CA THR A 179 -3.18 -9.99 8.15
C THR A 179 -2.26 -10.00 6.93
N ALA A 180 -1.19 -9.20 6.94
CA ALA A 180 -0.20 -9.16 5.87
C ALA A 180 0.42 -10.55 5.63
N GLN A 181 0.89 -11.21 6.69
CA GLN A 181 1.47 -12.56 6.60
C GLN A 181 0.46 -13.58 6.05
N THR A 182 -0.80 -13.49 6.46
CA THR A 182 -1.86 -14.39 5.98
C THR A 182 -2.12 -14.19 4.49
N ILE A 183 -2.21 -12.93 4.05
CA ILE A 183 -2.37 -12.58 2.65
C ILE A 183 -1.16 -13.07 1.82
N PHE A 184 0.07 -12.88 2.29
CA PHE A 184 1.25 -13.37 1.57
C PHE A 184 1.25 -14.89 1.41
N LYS A 185 0.84 -15.65 2.44
CA LYS A 185 0.65 -17.11 2.34
C LYS A 185 -0.41 -17.49 1.30
N MET A 186 -1.52 -16.74 1.22
CA MET A 186 -2.53 -16.94 0.19
C MET A 186 -1.97 -16.65 -1.20
N THR A 187 -1.24 -15.56 -1.35
CA THR A 187 -0.60 -15.17 -2.62
C THR A 187 0.37 -16.23 -3.10
N LYS A 188 1.27 -16.71 -2.22
CA LYS A 188 2.20 -17.82 -2.53
C LYS A 188 1.47 -19.07 -3.03
N SER A 189 0.36 -19.42 -2.37
CA SER A 189 -0.46 -20.58 -2.74
C SER A 189 -1.08 -20.41 -4.14
N VAL A 190 -1.56 -19.20 -4.44
CA VAL A 190 -2.24 -18.89 -5.70
C VAL A 190 -1.26 -18.72 -6.87
N THR A 191 -0.09 -18.13 -6.63
CA THR A 191 0.98 -17.99 -7.64
C THR A 191 1.80 -19.27 -7.81
N ARG A 192 1.68 -20.22 -6.86
CA ARG A 192 2.53 -21.42 -6.77
C ARG A 192 4.01 -21.08 -6.72
N SER A 193 4.35 -20.00 -6.02
CA SER A 193 5.71 -19.51 -5.82
C SER A 193 5.91 -19.13 -4.36
N ASP A 194 6.99 -19.59 -3.74
CA ASP A 194 7.41 -19.15 -2.41
C ASP A 194 8.06 -17.75 -2.45
N ASP A 195 8.56 -17.35 -3.62
CA ASP A 195 9.12 -16.03 -3.86
C ASP A 195 8.07 -15.17 -4.58
N ILE A 196 7.40 -14.32 -3.81
CA ILE A 196 6.42 -13.34 -4.32
C ILE A 196 7.06 -11.96 -4.55
N GLY A 197 8.33 -11.77 -4.18
CA GLY A 197 9.05 -10.51 -4.33
C GLY A 197 9.71 -10.35 -5.70
N SER A 198 10.13 -11.44 -6.35
CA SER A 198 10.71 -11.34 -7.71
C SER A 198 9.70 -11.04 -8.81
N LYS A 199 8.46 -11.48 -8.64
CA LYS A 199 7.32 -11.21 -9.54
C LYS A 199 6.07 -10.83 -8.73
N PRO A 200 6.05 -9.64 -8.13
CA PRO A 200 4.98 -9.24 -7.22
C PRO A 200 3.66 -9.07 -7.95
N VAL A 201 2.71 -9.93 -7.64
CA VAL A 201 1.31 -9.81 -8.09
C VAL A 201 0.45 -8.93 -7.19
N LEU A 202 1.03 -8.47 -6.09
CA LEU A 202 0.43 -7.50 -5.18
C LEU A 202 1.47 -6.49 -4.67
N SER A 203 0.98 -5.36 -4.19
CA SER A 203 1.75 -4.37 -3.45
C SER A 203 0.98 -3.86 -2.23
N CYS A 204 1.70 -3.41 -1.21
CA CYS A 204 1.11 -2.94 0.05
C CYS A 204 1.08 -1.42 0.12
N HIS A 205 -0.01 -0.86 0.60
CA HIS A 205 -0.08 0.50 1.12
C HIS A 205 0.17 0.50 2.62
N ILE A 206 1.07 1.36 3.10
CA ILE A 206 1.38 1.45 4.53
C ILE A 206 1.59 2.93 4.91
N SER A 207 0.63 3.51 5.63
CA SER A 207 0.72 4.92 6.01
C SER A 207 1.36 5.14 7.40
N PRO A 208 2.12 6.23 7.58
CA PRO A 208 2.46 6.71 8.91
C PRO A 208 1.21 7.29 9.59
N SER A 209 1.23 7.35 10.92
CA SER A 209 0.28 8.15 11.69
C SER A 209 0.83 9.57 11.85
N ALA A 210 0.10 10.54 11.30
CA ALA A 210 0.49 11.94 11.48
C ALA A 210 0.27 12.39 12.95
N PRO A 211 1.15 13.25 13.49
CA PRO A 211 2.41 13.73 12.91
C PRO A 211 3.60 12.79 13.20
N LEU A 212 4.48 12.60 12.21
CA LEU A 212 5.83 12.01 12.33
C LEU A 212 5.91 10.72 13.17
N ARG A 213 5.00 9.77 12.97
CA ARG A 213 4.93 8.55 13.79
C ARG A 213 4.60 7.31 12.97
N TRP A 214 5.24 6.20 13.32
CA TRP A 214 4.92 4.87 12.86
C TRP A 214 4.39 4.04 14.02
N THR A 215 3.19 3.47 13.85
CA THR A 215 2.54 2.63 14.87
C THR A 215 3.18 1.24 14.91
N PRO A 216 2.99 0.46 16.00
CA PRO A 216 3.46 -0.92 16.04
C PRO A 216 2.90 -1.74 14.88
N ALA A 217 1.60 -1.62 14.59
CA ALA A 217 0.95 -2.35 13.51
C ALA A 217 1.56 -2.04 12.13
N ALA A 218 1.76 -0.75 11.79
CA ALA A 218 2.40 -0.36 10.53
C ALA A 218 3.84 -0.88 10.44
N CYS A 219 4.58 -0.85 11.55
CA CYS A 219 5.93 -1.39 11.62
C CYS A 219 5.97 -2.91 11.39
N ASP A 220 5.06 -3.67 12.01
CA ASP A 220 4.96 -5.12 11.84
C ASP A 220 4.68 -5.50 10.38
N ILE A 221 3.83 -4.72 9.70
CA ILE A 221 3.55 -4.90 8.27
C ILE A 221 4.81 -4.63 7.44
N ILE A 222 5.52 -3.52 7.70
CA ILE A 222 6.79 -3.21 7.02
C ILE A 222 7.78 -4.36 7.16
N MET A 223 7.92 -4.92 8.37
CA MET A 223 8.82 -6.06 8.61
C MET A 223 8.50 -7.25 7.70
N HIS A 224 7.23 -7.64 7.60
CA HIS A 224 6.83 -8.74 6.71
C HIS A 224 6.96 -8.41 5.22
N VAL A 225 6.68 -7.18 4.83
CA VAL A 225 6.86 -6.72 3.44
C VAL A 225 8.33 -6.79 3.03
N LEU A 226 9.24 -6.35 3.91
CA LEU A 226 10.68 -6.44 3.69
C LEU A 226 11.18 -7.89 3.64
N GLU A 227 10.65 -8.77 4.48
CA GLU A 227 10.98 -10.22 4.47
C GLU A 227 10.59 -10.89 3.15
N GLU A 228 9.44 -10.54 2.59
CA GLU A 228 8.91 -11.13 1.36
C GLU A 228 9.39 -10.44 0.07
N GLY A 229 10.05 -9.28 0.18
CA GLY A 229 10.46 -8.48 -0.97
C GLY A 229 9.28 -7.89 -1.75
N VAL A 230 8.13 -7.72 -1.11
CA VAL A 230 6.92 -7.16 -1.74
C VAL A 230 7.08 -5.64 -1.88
N PRO A 231 6.74 -5.04 -3.04
CA PRO A 231 6.71 -3.58 -3.17
C PRO A 231 5.67 -2.95 -2.26
N PHE A 232 6.00 -1.80 -1.68
CA PHE A 232 5.05 -1.02 -0.91
C PHE A 232 5.21 0.47 -1.17
N TYR A 233 4.15 1.22 -0.86
CA TYR A 233 4.14 2.68 -0.93
C TYR A 233 3.57 3.27 0.35
N ILE A 234 4.05 4.48 0.66
CA ILE A 234 3.84 5.19 1.93
C ILE A 234 2.95 6.41 1.70
#